data_AF-A0A8H4K6B3-F1
#
_entry.id   AF-A0A8H4K6B3-F1
#
_cell.length_a   1.000
_cell.length_b   1.000
_cell.length_c   1.000
_cell.angle_alpha   90.00
_cell.angle_beta   90.00
_cell.angle_gamma   90.00
#
_symmetry.space_group_name_H-M   'P 1'
#
loop_
_entity.id
_entity.type
_entity.pdbx_description
1 polymer ?
#
loop_
_entity_poly.entity_id
_entity_poly.type
_entity_poly.pdbx_seq_one_letter_code
_entity_poly.pdbx_strand_id
1 'polypeptide(L)'
;MSSVYEMAEEVLIWLGPGNEETSNLIKAIDYIDKKAKEAYRGSNIKDWIGLCRSSMIEELGSRGPQLHSKRQSVLAGLLENDWFKRVWILQEIANAKTAKIVCGNSSCPARTFSFMPFLMELPVDEHVQPVLDIMPRIRTGTWWSSTRHLHYLLQKFSGSQATEERDKVYALLSMSEDAKDSKRFFPCYVKAEKQVWRDTVSFLIMGEILDHNHSFPKFTFPDLRLPIIQLAEQTLKWALTQVGSNRDSARRTAMILVDRLNEGQLKRHELLQSLAKEHGQEEKMQSLLSHDNYHIDINFLDEQTTLQVTSRELAMDTVKVVFPQANLATVKRQAELDAFKPPSFRYKDDENMAETISRLVEEGSPAQEMLWAHAWAGNSDAVRQLLETGVDVSGADDEGNAAIHFAAARGRLDVVKLLLENVLI
;
A
#
# COMPACT_ATOMS: atom_id res chain seq x y z
N MET A 1 -11.01 -19.57 -6.45
CA MET A 1 -10.34 -19.79 -5.15
C MET A 1 -11.32 -19.56 -4.01
N SER A 2 -11.86 -18.35 -3.82
CA SER A 2 -12.84 -18.05 -2.75
C SER A 2 -14.01 -19.03 -2.64
N SER A 3 -14.63 -19.43 -3.76
CA SER A 3 -15.75 -20.38 -3.78
C SER A 3 -15.40 -21.76 -3.21
N VAL A 4 -14.16 -22.21 -3.33
CA VAL A 4 -13.70 -23.51 -2.81
C VAL A 4 -13.75 -23.51 -1.28
N TYR A 5 -13.28 -22.43 -0.65
CA TYR A 5 -13.24 -22.30 0.81
C TYR A 5 -14.61 -22.01 1.43
N GLU A 6 -15.49 -21.32 0.69
CA GLU A 6 -16.89 -21.13 1.10
C GLU A 6 -17.66 -22.48 1.13
N MET A 7 -17.32 -23.40 0.23
CA MET A 7 -17.92 -24.74 0.18
C MET A 7 -17.30 -25.71 1.19
N ALA A 8 -16.06 -25.48 1.62
CA ALA A 8 -15.36 -26.36 2.55
C ALA A 8 -16.09 -26.49 3.91
N GLU A 9 -16.16 -27.73 4.42
CA GLU A 9 -16.72 -28.00 5.75
C GLU A 9 -15.79 -27.48 6.86
N GLU A 10 -14.49 -27.71 6.69
CA GLU A 10 -13.44 -27.32 7.62
C GLU A 10 -12.15 -27.00 6.85
N VAL A 11 -11.46 -25.92 7.23
CA VAL A 11 -10.13 -25.57 6.72
C VAL A 11 -9.06 -25.96 7.75
N LEU A 12 -8.05 -26.71 7.30
CA LEU A 12 -6.92 -27.11 8.12
C LEU A 12 -5.74 -26.15 7.90
N ILE A 13 -5.30 -25.51 8.98
CA ILE A 13 -4.18 -24.57 9.00
C ILE A 13 -2.97 -25.30 9.58
N TRP A 14 -2.04 -25.71 8.72
CA TRP A 14 -0.84 -26.42 9.16
C TRP A 14 0.31 -25.44 9.45
N LEU A 15 0.79 -25.43 10.69
CA LEU A 15 1.85 -24.53 11.18
C LEU A 15 3.22 -25.22 11.31
N GLY A 16 3.38 -26.44 10.83
CA GLY A 16 4.67 -27.15 10.87
C GLY A 16 4.65 -28.48 11.65
N PRO A 17 5.81 -29.15 11.75
CA PRO A 17 5.96 -30.47 12.39
C PRO A 17 5.78 -30.46 13.91
N GLY A 18 5.84 -29.29 14.56
CA GLY A 18 5.66 -29.14 16.01
C GLY A 18 6.76 -29.79 16.85
N ASN A 19 6.74 -29.51 18.16
CA ASN A 19 7.58 -30.14 19.17
C ASN A 19 6.72 -30.49 20.40
N GLU A 20 7.34 -30.97 21.48
CA GLU A 20 6.62 -31.31 22.71
C GLU A 20 5.91 -30.09 23.31
N GLU A 21 6.58 -28.93 23.32
CA GLU A 21 6.04 -27.68 23.88
C GLU A 21 4.84 -27.16 23.08
N THR A 22 4.92 -27.14 21.74
CA THR A 22 3.79 -26.75 20.89
C THR A 22 2.64 -27.75 20.99
N SER A 23 2.94 -29.06 21.05
CA SER A 23 1.91 -30.09 21.24
C SER A 23 1.17 -29.92 22.56
N ASN A 24 1.88 -29.62 23.64
CA ASN A 24 1.29 -29.37 24.95
C ASN A 24 0.40 -28.12 24.95
N LEU A 25 0.83 -27.04 24.29
CA LEU A 25 0.03 -25.83 24.14
C LEU A 25 -1.25 -26.09 23.32
N ILE A 26 -1.11 -26.70 22.14
CA ILE A 26 -2.24 -26.97 21.24
C ILE A 26 -3.29 -27.88 21.90
N LYS A 27 -2.85 -28.93 22.62
CA LYS A 27 -3.76 -29.80 23.39
C LYS A 27 -4.47 -29.04 24.50
N ALA A 28 -3.78 -28.13 25.19
CA ALA A 28 -4.41 -27.32 26.22
C ALA A 28 -5.48 -26.38 25.64
N ILE A 29 -5.22 -25.76 24.48
CA ILE A 29 -6.20 -24.92 23.77
C ILE A 29 -7.43 -25.74 23.34
N ASP A 30 -7.22 -26.95 22.80
CA ASP A 30 -8.30 -27.86 22.42
C ASP A 30 -9.15 -28.28 23.64
N TYR A 31 -8.50 -28.57 24.77
CA TYR A 31 -9.21 -28.87 26.01
C TYR A 31 -10.04 -27.68 26.52
N ILE A 32 -9.47 -26.46 26.51
CA ILE A 32 -10.18 -25.22 26.89
C ILE A 32 -11.43 -25.05 26.02
N ASP A 33 -11.31 -25.27 24.70
CA ASP A 33 -12.44 -25.19 23.77
C ASP A 33 -13.53 -26.20 24.10
N LYS A 34 -13.17 -27.47 24.37
CA LYS A 34 -14.12 -28.54 24.73
C LYS A 34 -14.87 -28.21 26.01
N LYS A 35 -14.15 -27.75 27.04
CA LYS A 35 -14.74 -27.37 28.33
C LYS A 35 -15.68 -26.17 28.20
N ALA A 36 -15.25 -25.14 27.47
CA ALA A 36 -16.10 -23.98 27.18
C ALA A 36 -17.36 -24.40 26.40
N LYS A 37 -17.24 -25.32 25.44
CA LYS A 37 -18.38 -25.85 24.67
C LYS A 37 -19.38 -26.62 25.52
N GLU A 38 -18.91 -27.41 26.48
CA GLU A 38 -19.77 -28.13 27.43
C GLU A 38 -20.53 -27.15 28.34
N ALA A 39 -19.83 -26.17 28.91
CA ALA A 39 -20.44 -25.12 29.73
C ALA A 39 -21.45 -24.27 28.94
N TYR A 40 -21.14 -23.98 27.67
CA TYR A 40 -22.03 -23.23 26.77
C TYR A 40 -23.34 -23.98 26.47
N ARG A 41 -23.30 -25.31 26.32
CA ARG A 41 -24.51 -26.13 26.10
C ARG A 41 -25.41 -26.23 27.33
N GLY A 42 -24.84 -26.12 28.53
CA GLY A 42 -25.55 -26.27 29.81
C GLY A 42 -26.09 -24.98 30.41
N SER A 43 -25.88 -23.82 29.78
CA SER A 43 -26.19 -22.51 30.37
C SER A 43 -26.75 -21.52 29.34
N ASN A 44 -27.46 -20.49 29.80
CA ASN A 44 -27.97 -19.40 28.94
C ASN A 44 -26.88 -18.33 28.67
N ILE A 45 -25.60 -18.67 28.86
CA ILE A 45 -24.45 -17.76 28.83
C ILE A 45 -24.08 -17.47 27.38
N LYS A 46 -24.12 -16.18 27.00
CA LYS A 46 -23.71 -15.71 25.66
C LYS A 46 -22.23 -15.34 25.56
N ASP A 47 -21.48 -15.39 26.66
CA ASP A 47 -20.08 -14.95 26.72
C ASP A 47 -19.09 -16.11 26.57
N TRP A 48 -18.76 -16.44 25.32
CA TRP A 48 -17.75 -17.45 24.99
C TRP A 48 -16.35 -17.11 25.52
N ILE A 49 -15.99 -15.82 25.53
CA ILE A 49 -14.66 -15.36 25.95
C ILE A 49 -14.50 -15.56 27.46
N GLY A 50 -15.53 -15.22 28.24
CA GLY A 50 -15.57 -15.48 29.68
C GLY A 50 -15.41 -16.97 30.03
N LEU A 51 -16.07 -17.87 29.28
CA LEU A 51 -15.95 -19.32 29.46
C LEU A 51 -14.56 -19.86 29.12
N CYS A 52 -13.94 -19.33 28.05
CA CYS A 52 -12.56 -19.68 27.71
C CYS A 52 -11.59 -19.18 28.78
N ARG A 53 -11.80 -17.96 29.31
CA ARG A 53 -10.96 -17.37 30.37
C ARG A 53 -11.02 -18.18 31.66
N SER A 54 -12.19 -18.60 32.12
CA SER A 54 -12.31 -19.42 33.33
C SER A 54 -11.63 -20.78 33.16
N SER A 55 -11.88 -21.44 32.02
CA SER A 55 -11.25 -22.71 31.67
C SER A 55 -9.73 -22.60 31.53
N MET A 56 -9.25 -21.47 30.99
CA MET A 56 -7.83 -21.15 30.91
C MET A 56 -7.21 -20.97 32.29
N ILE A 57 -7.82 -20.24 33.21
CA ILE A 57 -7.27 -20.04 34.54
C ILE A 57 -7.10 -21.38 35.26
N GLU A 58 -8.04 -22.30 35.07
CA GLU A 58 -7.99 -23.64 35.67
C GLU A 58 -6.90 -24.53 35.06
N GLU A 59 -6.72 -24.51 33.75
CA GLU A 59 -5.75 -25.38 33.04
C GLU A 59 -4.36 -24.78 32.88
N LEU A 60 -4.31 -23.47 32.62
CA LEU A 60 -3.08 -22.74 32.38
C LEU A 60 -2.58 -21.99 33.61
N GLY A 61 -3.48 -21.50 34.48
CA GLY A 61 -3.14 -20.71 35.67
C GLY A 61 -2.75 -21.52 36.91
N SER A 62 -3.13 -22.79 37.00
CA SER A 62 -2.92 -23.64 38.19
C SER A 62 -1.48 -24.16 38.38
N ARG A 63 -0.56 -23.92 37.42
CA ARG A 63 0.79 -24.53 37.38
C ARG A 63 1.97 -23.57 37.53
N GLY A 64 1.71 -22.33 37.94
CA GLY A 64 2.73 -21.34 38.35
C GLY A 64 3.25 -20.39 37.23
N PRO A 65 3.86 -19.24 37.59
CA PRO A 65 4.18 -18.15 36.66
C PRO A 65 5.15 -18.53 35.52
N GLN A 66 6.11 -19.42 35.81
CA GLN A 66 7.12 -19.83 34.83
C GLN A 66 6.53 -20.61 33.65
N LEU A 67 5.54 -21.47 33.90
CA LEU A 67 4.89 -22.23 32.84
C LEU A 67 4.00 -21.33 31.95
N HIS A 68 3.38 -20.30 32.53
CA HIS A 68 2.62 -19.31 31.77
C HIS A 68 3.53 -18.55 30.80
N SER A 69 4.67 -18.04 31.28
CA SER A 69 5.66 -17.34 30.45
C SER A 69 6.22 -18.24 29.34
N LYS A 70 6.52 -19.51 29.65
CA LYS A 70 6.95 -20.50 28.66
C LYS A 70 5.88 -20.69 27.56
N ARG A 71 4.62 -20.83 27.93
CA ARG A 71 3.50 -20.99 26.97
C ARG A 71 3.27 -19.74 26.12
N GLN A 72 3.41 -18.54 26.70
CA GLN A 72 3.38 -17.29 25.93
C GLN A 72 4.48 -17.27 24.87
N SER A 73 5.70 -17.66 25.21
CA SER A 73 6.82 -17.76 24.26
C SER A 73 6.56 -18.79 23.16
N VAL A 74 5.98 -19.94 23.48
CA VAL A 74 5.60 -20.96 22.48
C VAL A 74 4.49 -20.43 21.55
N LEU A 75 3.49 -19.73 22.08
CA LEU A 75 2.44 -19.12 21.28
C LEU A 75 3.00 -18.04 20.35
N ALA A 76 3.91 -17.19 20.85
CA ALA A 76 4.59 -16.18 20.05
C ALA A 76 5.34 -16.82 18.87
N GLY A 77 6.13 -17.87 19.12
CA GLY A 77 6.83 -18.59 18.05
C GLY A 77 5.91 -19.26 17.03
N LEU A 78 4.69 -19.67 17.42
CA LEU A 78 3.69 -20.14 16.45
C LEU A 78 3.16 -19.00 15.56
N LEU A 79 2.98 -17.80 16.11
CA LEU A 79 2.50 -16.62 15.38
C LEU A 79 3.54 -16.02 14.44
N GLU A 80 4.83 -16.30 14.66
CA GLU A 80 5.93 -15.91 13.78
C GLU A 80 5.98 -16.72 12.47
N ASN A 81 5.20 -17.80 12.38
CA ASN A 81 5.17 -18.66 11.20
C ASN A 81 4.81 -17.89 9.92
N ASP A 82 5.54 -18.13 8.83
CA ASP A 82 5.34 -17.46 7.55
C ASP A 82 3.94 -17.66 6.97
N TRP A 83 3.20 -18.67 7.41
CA TRP A 83 1.79 -18.83 7.07
C TRP A 83 0.96 -17.57 7.38
N PHE A 84 1.20 -16.89 8.51
CA PHE A 84 0.49 -15.65 8.88
C PHE A 84 0.83 -14.47 7.98
N LYS A 85 1.95 -14.52 7.26
CA LYS A 85 2.41 -13.45 6.38
C LYS A 85 1.80 -13.53 4.99
N ARG A 86 1.23 -14.67 4.58
CA ARG A 86 0.82 -14.89 3.18
C ARG A 86 -0.48 -14.16 2.87
N VAL A 87 -0.57 -13.46 1.74
CA VAL A 87 -1.81 -12.75 1.39
C VAL A 87 -2.96 -13.70 1.03
N TRP A 88 -2.67 -14.83 0.38
CA TRP A 88 -3.73 -15.73 -0.10
C TRP A 88 -4.50 -16.41 1.03
N ILE A 89 -3.88 -16.64 2.18
CA ILE A 89 -4.54 -17.26 3.34
C ILE A 89 -5.73 -16.43 3.85
N LEU A 90 -5.73 -15.12 3.58
CA LEU A 90 -6.79 -14.22 4.02
C LEU A 90 -8.16 -14.65 3.47
N GLN A 91 -8.23 -15.01 2.18
CA GLN A 91 -9.47 -15.50 1.57
C GLN A 91 -9.87 -16.88 2.11
N GLU A 92 -8.89 -17.73 2.40
CA GLU A 92 -9.13 -19.10 2.87
C GLU A 92 -9.80 -19.08 4.24
N ILE A 93 -9.29 -18.24 5.13
CA ILE A 93 -9.74 -18.12 6.51
C ILE A 93 -11.02 -17.29 6.61
N ALA A 94 -11.11 -16.18 5.88
CA ALA A 94 -12.23 -15.27 5.97
C ALA A 94 -13.55 -15.92 5.50
N ASN A 95 -13.47 -16.74 4.45
CA ASN A 95 -14.62 -17.40 3.83
C ASN A 95 -14.92 -18.79 4.41
N ALA A 96 -14.03 -19.38 5.21
CA ALA A 96 -14.23 -20.68 5.81
C ALA A 96 -15.38 -20.69 6.83
N LYS A 97 -16.17 -21.76 6.82
CA LYS A 97 -17.21 -22.01 7.84
C LYS A 97 -16.61 -22.31 9.20
N THR A 98 -15.58 -23.17 9.22
CA THR A 98 -14.81 -23.54 10.40
C THR A 98 -13.34 -23.72 10.02
N ALA A 99 -12.44 -23.52 10.99
CA ALA A 99 -11.02 -23.77 10.78
C ALA A 99 -10.37 -24.40 12.01
N LYS A 100 -9.32 -25.18 11.76
CA LYS A 100 -8.55 -25.91 12.78
C LYS A 100 -7.06 -25.66 12.56
N ILE A 101 -6.37 -25.26 13.63
CA ILE A 101 -4.92 -25.15 13.65
C ILE A 101 -4.33 -26.54 13.89
N VAL A 102 -3.35 -26.92 13.09
CA VAL A 102 -2.64 -28.20 13.14
C VAL A 102 -1.15 -27.94 13.28
N CYS A 103 -0.52 -28.53 14.29
CA CYS A 103 0.91 -28.45 14.51
C CYS A 103 1.41 -29.84 14.95
N GLY A 104 2.23 -30.46 14.10
CA GLY A 104 2.59 -31.88 14.24
C GLY A 104 1.36 -32.77 14.27
N ASN A 105 1.26 -33.60 15.31
CA ASN A 105 0.13 -34.52 15.51
C ASN A 105 -0.97 -33.94 16.41
N SER A 106 -0.88 -32.66 16.77
CA SER A 106 -1.84 -31.99 17.65
C SER A 106 -2.65 -30.96 16.86
N SER A 107 -3.91 -30.76 17.23
CA SER A 107 -4.77 -29.77 16.58
C SER A 107 -5.72 -29.10 17.56
N CYS A 108 -6.08 -27.84 17.31
CA CYS A 108 -7.09 -27.11 18.08
C CYS A 108 -7.98 -26.23 17.19
N PRO A 109 -9.20 -25.87 17.63
CA PRO A 109 -10.07 -24.99 16.86
C PRO A 109 -9.51 -23.56 16.71
N ALA A 110 -9.53 -23.03 15.47
CA ALA A 110 -9.04 -21.68 15.17
C ALA A 110 -9.81 -20.59 15.94
N ARG A 111 -11.11 -20.81 16.19
CA ARG A 111 -11.96 -19.91 16.98
C ARG A 111 -11.38 -19.61 18.36
N THR A 112 -10.80 -20.62 19.02
CA THR A 112 -10.25 -20.49 20.38
C THR A 112 -8.80 -20.07 20.33
N PHE A 113 -8.02 -20.60 19.37
CA PHE A 113 -6.66 -20.15 19.09
C PHE A 113 -6.58 -18.63 18.88
N SER A 114 -7.51 -18.04 18.12
CA SER A 114 -7.52 -16.60 17.80
C SER A 114 -7.61 -15.66 19.01
N PHE A 115 -8.10 -16.13 20.16
CA PHE A 115 -8.21 -15.34 21.39
C PHE A 115 -7.11 -15.63 22.41
N MET A 116 -6.31 -16.68 22.19
CA MET A 116 -5.25 -17.05 23.13
C MET A 116 -4.26 -15.91 23.39
N PRO A 117 -3.84 -15.11 22.39
CA PRO A 117 -2.95 -13.99 22.67
C PRO A 117 -3.57 -12.95 23.61
N PHE A 118 -4.84 -12.59 23.39
CA PHE A 118 -5.57 -11.68 24.26
C PHE A 118 -5.73 -12.24 25.68
N LEU A 119 -6.13 -13.51 25.80
CA LEU A 119 -6.38 -14.15 27.10
C LEU A 119 -5.09 -14.40 27.89
N MET A 120 -3.96 -14.57 27.20
CA MET A 120 -2.64 -14.73 27.80
C MET A 120 -1.87 -13.41 27.88
N GLU A 121 -2.49 -12.26 27.58
CA GLU A 121 -1.84 -10.94 27.60
C GLU A 121 -0.54 -10.87 26.77
N LEU A 122 -0.52 -11.59 25.65
CA LEU A 122 0.60 -11.62 24.70
C LEU A 122 0.43 -10.48 23.68
N PRO A 123 1.39 -9.56 23.54
CA PRO A 123 1.38 -8.59 22.46
C PRO A 123 1.53 -9.31 21.11
N VAL A 124 0.65 -9.00 20.17
CA VAL A 124 0.66 -9.57 18.82
C VAL A 124 1.17 -8.51 17.86
N ASP A 125 1.94 -8.96 16.87
CA ASP A 125 2.40 -8.12 15.77
C ASP A 125 1.22 -7.45 15.03
N GLU A 126 1.41 -6.20 14.60
CA GLU A 126 0.36 -5.38 13.97
C GLU A 126 -0.20 -6.03 12.69
N HIS A 127 0.62 -6.78 11.95
CA HIS A 127 0.20 -7.50 10.76
C HIS A 127 -0.56 -8.79 11.09
N VAL A 128 -0.20 -9.48 12.17
CA VAL A 128 -0.80 -10.78 12.54
C VAL A 128 -2.18 -10.60 13.19
N GLN A 129 -2.39 -9.53 13.96
CA GLN A 129 -3.67 -9.30 14.66
C GLN A 129 -4.88 -9.26 13.69
N PRO A 130 -4.85 -8.53 12.55
CA PRO A 130 -5.90 -8.61 11.54
C PRO A 130 -6.17 -10.03 11.04
N VAL A 131 -5.14 -10.87 10.86
CA VAL A 131 -5.29 -12.26 10.41
C VAL A 131 -6.03 -13.11 11.45
N LEU A 132 -5.76 -12.90 12.74
CA LEU A 132 -6.48 -13.57 13.82
C LEU A 132 -7.94 -13.11 13.89
N ASP A 133 -8.21 -11.83 13.66
CA ASP A 133 -9.55 -11.26 13.72
C ASP A 133 -10.49 -11.82 12.65
N ILE A 134 -9.95 -12.16 11.48
CA ILE A 134 -10.70 -12.76 10.37
C ILE A 134 -10.90 -14.27 10.51
N MET A 135 -10.35 -14.94 11.54
CA MET A 135 -10.57 -16.37 11.74
C MET A 135 -12.05 -16.73 11.92
N PRO A 136 -12.51 -17.92 11.45
CA PRO A 136 -13.91 -18.35 11.61
C PRO A 136 -14.32 -18.42 13.08
N ARG A 137 -15.18 -17.49 13.51
CA ARG A 137 -15.71 -17.39 14.87
C ARG A 137 -16.99 -16.54 14.90
N ILE A 138 -17.53 -16.31 16.08
CA ILE A 138 -18.52 -15.23 16.29
C ILE A 138 -17.78 -13.89 16.17
N ARG A 139 -17.94 -13.20 15.02
CA ARG A 139 -17.23 -11.95 14.69
C ARG A 139 -18.03 -10.68 15.05
N THR A 140 -19.16 -10.82 15.75
CA THR A 140 -20.04 -9.69 16.12
C THR A 140 -19.31 -8.69 17.00
N GLY A 141 -19.29 -7.41 16.60
CA GLY A 141 -18.63 -6.34 17.36
C GLY A 141 -17.12 -6.19 17.07
N THR A 142 -16.58 -6.93 16.11
CA THR A 142 -15.21 -6.72 15.59
C THR A 142 -15.23 -5.82 14.35
N TRP A 143 -14.08 -5.25 13.97
CA TRP A 143 -13.96 -4.48 12.73
C TRP A 143 -14.38 -5.27 11.49
N TRP A 144 -14.25 -6.61 11.54
CA TRP A 144 -14.68 -7.49 10.45
C TRP A 144 -16.19 -7.45 10.19
N SER A 145 -17.00 -7.04 11.18
CA SER A 145 -18.44 -6.87 11.04
C SER A 145 -18.85 -5.49 10.48
N SER A 146 -17.90 -4.57 10.33
CA SER A 146 -18.08 -3.28 9.67
C SER A 146 -17.99 -3.42 8.14
N THR A 147 -18.29 -2.34 7.42
CA THR A 147 -18.19 -2.29 5.96
C THR A 147 -16.76 -2.55 5.49
N ARG A 148 -16.59 -3.50 4.57
CA ARG A 148 -15.27 -3.94 4.08
C ARG A 148 -15.01 -3.43 2.67
N HIS A 149 -14.67 -2.15 2.57
CA HIS A 149 -14.22 -1.58 1.30
C HIS A 149 -12.80 -2.05 0.95
N LEU A 150 -12.49 -2.16 -0.35
CA LEU A 150 -11.17 -2.63 -0.81
C LEU A 150 -10.03 -1.79 -0.23
N HIS A 151 -10.19 -0.47 -0.17
CA HIS A 151 -9.19 0.45 0.41
C HIS A 151 -8.86 0.10 1.86
N TYR A 152 -9.87 -0.15 2.68
CA TYR A 152 -9.68 -0.48 4.09
C TYR A 152 -8.93 -1.82 4.25
N LEU A 153 -9.25 -2.81 3.42
CA LEU A 153 -8.55 -4.09 3.41
C LEU A 153 -7.08 -3.93 2.98
N LEU A 154 -6.80 -3.10 1.96
CA LEU A 154 -5.44 -2.81 1.50
C LEU A 154 -4.59 -2.17 2.62
N GLN A 155 -5.19 -1.26 3.40
CA GLN A 155 -4.51 -0.67 4.56
C GLN A 155 -4.26 -1.71 5.66
N LYS A 156 -5.29 -2.49 6.03
CA LYS A 156 -5.21 -3.49 7.10
C LYS A 156 -4.24 -4.63 6.81
N PHE A 157 -4.14 -5.07 5.56
CA PHE A 157 -3.31 -6.19 5.14
C PHE A 157 -2.07 -5.77 4.35
N SER A 158 -1.66 -4.50 4.47
CA SER A 158 -0.53 -3.92 3.76
C SER A 158 0.82 -4.61 4.04
N GLY A 159 0.96 -5.25 5.21
CA GLY A 159 2.12 -6.04 5.61
C GLY A 159 2.17 -7.47 5.03
N SER A 160 1.11 -7.92 4.36
CA SER A 160 1.06 -9.27 3.79
C SER A 160 2.06 -9.43 2.64
N GLN A 161 2.67 -10.60 2.59
CA GLN A 161 3.62 -11.03 1.58
C GLN A 161 2.93 -11.83 0.48
N ALA A 162 3.45 -11.68 -0.72
CA ALA A 162 3.02 -12.42 -1.89
C ALA A 162 4.23 -12.70 -2.78
N THR A 163 4.19 -13.79 -3.55
CA THR A 163 5.21 -14.09 -4.55
C THR A 163 5.10 -13.13 -5.73
N GLU A 164 3.88 -12.84 -6.17
CA GLU A 164 3.60 -11.78 -7.14
C GLU A 164 2.97 -10.58 -6.42
N GLU A 165 3.48 -9.37 -6.64
CA GLU A 165 2.99 -8.19 -5.94
C GLU A 165 1.50 -7.95 -6.20
N ARG A 166 1.01 -8.26 -7.42
CA ARG A 166 -0.40 -8.15 -7.83
C ARG A 166 -1.37 -8.89 -6.91
N ASP A 167 -0.92 -9.98 -6.29
CA ASP A 167 -1.73 -10.78 -5.37
C ASP A 167 -2.09 -10.02 -4.09
N LYS A 168 -1.31 -8.99 -3.72
CA LYS A 168 -1.65 -8.10 -2.61
C LYS A 168 -2.96 -7.37 -2.82
N VAL A 169 -3.40 -7.21 -4.07
CA VAL A 169 -4.73 -6.69 -4.42
C VAL A 169 -5.70 -7.83 -4.70
N TYR A 170 -5.32 -8.79 -5.54
CA TYR A 170 -6.23 -9.84 -6.00
C TYR A 170 -6.75 -10.75 -4.88
N ALA A 171 -5.93 -11.00 -3.87
CA ALA A 171 -6.35 -11.74 -2.68
C ALA A 171 -7.40 -10.98 -1.84
N LEU A 172 -7.58 -9.67 -2.02
CA LEU A 172 -8.56 -8.90 -1.24
C LEU A 172 -9.89 -8.71 -1.97
N LEU A 173 -9.92 -8.85 -3.30
CA LEU A 173 -11.12 -8.58 -4.11
C LEU A 173 -12.34 -9.41 -3.68
N SER A 174 -12.17 -10.69 -3.36
CA SER A 174 -13.31 -11.53 -2.95
C SER A 174 -13.86 -11.21 -1.55
N MET A 175 -13.05 -10.55 -0.72
CA MET A 175 -13.38 -10.18 0.66
C MET A 175 -13.99 -8.77 0.75
N SER A 176 -13.82 -7.95 -0.29
CA SER A 176 -14.28 -6.58 -0.35
C SER A 176 -15.73 -6.52 -0.85
N GLU A 177 -16.59 -5.77 -0.17
CA GLU A 177 -18.02 -5.67 -0.49
C GLU A 177 -18.29 -4.88 -1.76
N ASP A 178 -17.45 -3.89 -2.05
CA ASP A 178 -17.50 -3.02 -3.22
C ASP A 178 -16.85 -3.64 -4.47
N ALA A 179 -15.89 -4.55 -4.32
CA ALA A 179 -15.18 -5.20 -5.43
C ALA A 179 -15.54 -6.68 -5.63
N LYS A 180 -16.41 -7.27 -4.79
CA LYS A 180 -16.84 -8.68 -4.95
C LYS A 180 -17.52 -8.96 -6.30
N ASP A 181 -18.07 -7.94 -6.96
CA ASP A 181 -18.61 -8.08 -8.32
C ASP A 181 -17.46 -8.33 -9.32
N SER A 182 -17.24 -9.62 -9.59
CA SER A 182 -16.25 -10.14 -10.54
C SER A 182 -16.34 -9.56 -11.96
N LYS A 183 -17.41 -8.85 -12.32
CA LYS A 183 -17.52 -8.21 -13.64
C LYS A 183 -16.75 -6.89 -13.73
N ARG A 184 -16.58 -6.18 -12.62
CA ARG A 184 -15.97 -4.85 -12.60
C ARG A 184 -14.47 -4.92 -12.36
N PHE A 185 -14.05 -5.68 -11.34
CA PHE A 185 -12.65 -5.82 -10.98
C PHE A 185 -12.34 -7.28 -10.66
N PHE A 186 -11.57 -7.93 -11.53
CA PHE A 186 -11.19 -9.34 -11.38
C PHE A 186 -9.68 -9.55 -11.55
N PRO A 187 -9.13 -10.62 -10.95
CA PRO A 187 -7.73 -11.00 -11.14
C PRO A 187 -7.40 -11.28 -12.61
N CYS A 188 -6.36 -10.63 -13.14
CA CYS A 188 -5.92 -10.81 -14.52
C CYS A 188 -4.38 -10.76 -14.62
N TYR A 189 -3.74 -11.93 -14.64
CA TYR A 189 -2.29 -12.06 -14.66
C TYR A 189 -1.64 -11.67 -16.01
N VAL A 190 -2.45 -11.44 -17.04
CA VAL A 190 -1.98 -10.87 -18.31
C VAL A 190 -1.60 -9.38 -18.15
N LYS A 191 -2.20 -8.68 -17.19
CA LYS A 191 -1.90 -7.26 -16.93
C LYS A 191 -0.56 -7.12 -16.21
N ALA A 192 0.26 -6.17 -16.67
CA ALA A 192 1.45 -5.75 -15.94
C ALA A 192 1.07 -5.11 -14.58
N GLU A 193 1.96 -5.17 -13.60
CA GLU A 193 1.71 -4.69 -12.24
C GLU A 193 1.27 -3.22 -12.21
N LYS A 194 1.92 -2.37 -13.01
CA LYS A 194 1.59 -0.95 -13.14
C LYS A 194 0.14 -0.71 -13.57
N GLN A 195 -0.39 -1.59 -14.43
CA GLN A 195 -1.79 -1.53 -14.84
C GLN A 195 -2.72 -1.92 -13.70
N VAL A 196 -2.34 -2.91 -12.88
CA VAL A 196 -3.11 -3.31 -11.70
C VAL A 196 -3.17 -2.18 -10.68
N TRP A 197 -2.07 -1.48 -10.43
CA TRP A 197 -2.04 -0.32 -9.54
C TRP A 197 -2.94 0.81 -10.05
N ARG A 198 -2.82 1.14 -11.34
CA ARG A 198 -3.69 2.11 -12.01
C ARG A 198 -5.17 1.76 -11.85
N ASP A 199 -5.54 0.52 -12.20
CA ASP A 199 -6.93 0.05 -12.15
C ASP A 199 -7.45 0.02 -10.71
N THR A 200 -6.58 -0.28 -9.75
CA THR A 200 -6.92 -0.24 -8.32
C THR A 200 -7.23 1.18 -7.90
N VAL A 201 -6.34 2.13 -8.17
CA VAL A 201 -6.57 3.54 -7.80
C VAL A 201 -7.81 4.09 -8.50
N SER A 202 -7.99 3.82 -9.80
CA SER A 202 -9.17 4.27 -10.52
C SER A 202 -10.44 3.69 -9.91
N PHE A 203 -10.45 2.41 -9.55
CA PHE A 203 -11.58 1.81 -8.86
C PHE A 203 -11.85 2.48 -7.50
N LEU A 204 -10.81 2.75 -6.71
CA LEU A 204 -10.95 3.33 -5.36
C LEU A 204 -11.49 4.77 -5.39
N ILE A 205 -11.03 5.62 -6.32
CA ILE A 205 -11.39 7.04 -6.34
C ILE A 205 -12.52 7.37 -7.33
N MET A 206 -12.64 6.61 -8.43
CA MET A 206 -13.63 6.83 -9.50
C MET A 206 -14.81 5.87 -9.40
N GLY A 207 -14.68 4.74 -8.69
CA GLY A 207 -15.69 3.68 -8.63
C GLY A 207 -15.76 2.78 -9.87
N GLU A 208 -14.86 2.98 -10.83
CA GLU A 208 -14.79 2.23 -12.09
C GLU A 208 -13.35 2.00 -12.55
N ILE A 209 -13.17 0.98 -13.38
CA ILE A 209 -11.89 0.74 -14.06
C ILE A 209 -11.89 1.48 -15.38
N LEU A 210 -10.94 2.40 -15.53
CA LEU A 210 -10.78 3.20 -16.74
C LEU A 210 -10.19 2.37 -17.88
N ASP A 211 -10.63 2.64 -19.11
CA ASP A 211 -10.12 2.02 -20.35
C ASP A 211 -8.58 2.08 -20.41
N HIS A 212 -7.90 1.06 -20.91
CA HIS A 212 -6.45 1.03 -21.07
C HIS A 212 -5.87 2.24 -21.83
N ASN A 213 -6.62 2.83 -22.77
CA ASN A 213 -6.19 4.01 -23.53
C ASN A 213 -6.39 5.33 -22.79
N HIS A 214 -7.11 5.32 -21.67
CA HIS A 214 -7.35 6.53 -20.86
C HIS A 214 -6.10 6.84 -20.02
N SER A 215 -5.46 7.97 -20.31
CA SER A 215 -4.29 8.43 -19.55
C SER A 215 -4.67 8.68 -18.08
N PHE A 216 -3.82 8.24 -17.16
CA PHE A 216 -4.04 8.32 -15.72
C PHE A 216 -2.69 8.48 -14.99
N PRO A 217 -2.65 9.03 -13.76
CA PRO A 217 -1.40 9.12 -13.02
C PRO A 217 -0.78 7.75 -12.79
N LYS A 218 0.55 7.72 -12.70
CA LYS A 218 1.30 6.49 -12.40
C LYS A 218 1.34 6.29 -10.90
N PHE A 219 0.94 5.10 -10.46
CA PHE A 219 0.97 4.71 -9.05
C PHE A 219 1.83 3.46 -8.85
N THR A 220 2.40 3.36 -7.67
CA THR A 220 3.14 2.22 -7.15
C THR A 220 2.33 1.52 -6.07
N PHE A 221 2.76 0.31 -5.67
CA PHE A 221 2.07 -0.41 -4.60
C PHE A 221 2.05 0.35 -3.25
N PRO A 222 3.15 0.99 -2.78
CA PRO A 222 3.10 1.83 -1.59
C PRO A 222 2.02 2.91 -1.61
N ASP A 223 1.73 3.50 -2.77
CA ASP A 223 0.71 4.55 -2.90
C ASP A 223 -0.70 4.04 -2.57
N LEU A 224 -0.98 2.76 -2.83
CA LEU A 224 -2.28 2.15 -2.53
C LEU A 224 -2.61 2.11 -1.04
N ARG A 225 -1.62 2.35 -0.17
CA ARG A 225 -1.78 2.42 1.28
C ARG A 225 -2.23 3.82 1.75
N LEU A 226 -2.06 4.83 0.91
CA LEU A 226 -2.41 6.21 1.24
C LEU A 226 -3.93 6.32 1.49
N PRO A 227 -4.37 7.28 2.33
CA PRO A 227 -5.79 7.61 2.44
C PRO A 227 -6.40 7.93 1.07
N ILE A 228 -7.65 7.50 0.83
CA ILE A 228 -8.38 7.74 -0.44
C ILE A 228 -8.31 9.22 -0.86
N ILE A 229 -8.36 10.13 0.11
CA ILE A 229 -8.32 11.58 -0.12
C ILE A 229 -6.99 12.01 -0.73
N GLN A 230 -5.86 11.45 -0.26
CA GLN A 230 -4.55 11.77 -0.82
C GLN A 230 -4.40 11.22 -2.24
N LEU A 231 -4.92 10.01 -2.51
CA LEU A 231 -4.98 9.47 -3.88
C LEU A 231 -5.83 10.34 -4.81
N ALA A 232 -7.00 10.79 -4.33
CA ALA A 232 -7.88 11.68 -5.07
C ALA A 232 -7.23 13.05 -5.32
N GLU A 233 -6.54 13.61 -4.32
CA GLU A 233 -5.79 14.86 -4.43
C GLU A 233 -4.68 14.77 -5.47
N GLN A 234 -3.84 13.73 -5.41
CA GLN A 234 -2.77 13.50 -6.39
C GLN A 234 -3.33 13.35 -7.81
N THR A 235 -4.43 12.60 -7.95
CA THR A 235 -5.09 12.40 -9.25
C THR A 235 -5.68 13.71 -9.78
N LEU A 236 -6.33 14.49 -8.92
CA LEU A 236 -6.93 15.77 -9.31
C LEU A 236 -5.84 16.78 -9.71
N LYS A 237 -4.76 16.90 -8.94
CA LYS A 237 -3.61 17.76 -9.29
C LYS A 237 -3.01 17.35 -10.63
N TRP A 238 -2.77 16.07 -10.83
CA TRP A 238 -2.30 15.54 -12.12
C TRP A 238 -3.26 15.95 -13.24
N ALA A 239 -4.55 15.74 -13.06
CA ALA A 239 -5.57 16.02 -14.07
C ALA A 239 -5.70 17.52 -14.42
N LEU A 240 -5.56 18.40 -13.42
CA LEU A 240 -5.67 19.86 -13.61
C LEU A 240 -4.44 20.47 -14.29
N THR A 241 -3.30 19.77 -14.28
CA THR A 241 -2.01 20.23 -14.82
C THR A 241 -1.63 19.59 -16.16
N GLN A 242 -2.36 18.58 -16.63
CA GLN A 242 -2.05 17.90 -17.90
C GLN A 242 -2.25 18.78 -19.13
N VAL A 243 -1.34 18.62 -20.10
CA VAL A 243 -1.32 19.33 -21.38
C VAL A 243 -1.07 18.35 -22.54
N GLY A 244 -1.35 18.76 -23.78
CA GLY A 244 -1.07 17.95 -24.96
C GLY A 244 -2.00 16.74 -25.13
N SER A 245 -1.46 15.58 -25.50
CA SER A 245 -2.21 14.36 -25.84
C SER A 245 -3.03 13.78 -24.68
N ASN A 246 -2.68 14.11 -23.42
CA ASN A 246 -3.39 13.63 -22.24
C ASN A 246 -4.56 14.53 -21.82
N ARG A 247 -4.76 15.68 -22.47
CA ARG A 247 -5.71 16.73 -22.05
C ARG A 247 -7.14 16.21 -21.92
N ASP A 248 -7.61 15.39 -22.85
CA ASP A 248 -9.00 14.90 -22.85
C ASP A 248 -9.25 13.86 -21.75
N SER A 249 -8.33 12.92 -21.56
CA SER A 249 -8.40 11.95 -20.46
C SER A 249 -8.31 12.64 -19.10
N ALA A 250 -7.43 13.63 -18.98
CA ALA A 250 -7.27 14.42 -17.76
C ALA A 250 -8.52 15.24 -17.43
N ARG A 251 -9.11 15.95 -18.40
CA ARG A 251 -10.38 16.67 -18.24
C ARG A 251 -11.49 15.77 -17.75
N ARG A 252 -11.67 14.61 -18.40
CA ARG A 252 -12.66 13.61 -17.99
C ARG A 252 -12.41 13.09 -16.57
N THR A 253 -11.15 12.84 -16.21
CA THR A 253 -10.76 12.42 -14.86
C THR A 253 -11.14 13.47 -13.83
N ALA A 254 -10.81 14.74 -14.10
CA ALA A 254 -11.10 15.84 -13.18
C ALA A 254 -12.61 16.05 -13.00
N MET A 255 -13.39 15.97 -14.09
CA MET A 255 -14.85 16.07 -14.03
C MET A 255 -15.47 14.98 -13.15
N ILE A 256 -15.12 13.70 -13.38
CA ILE A 256 -15.65 12.58 -12.58
C ILE A 256 -15.29 12.74 -11.09
N LEU A 257 -14.07 13.17 -10.77
CA LEU A 257 -13.67 13.40 -9.38
C LEU A 257 -14.50 14.52 -8.73
N VAL A 258 -14.73 15.62 -9.45
CA VAL A 258 -15.52 16.74 -8.95
C VAL A 258 -16.99 16.36 -8.78
N ASP A 259 -17.56 15.59 -9.69
CA ASP A 259 -18.93 15.05 -9.55
C ASP A 259 -19.04 14.20 -8.28
N ARG A 260 -18.08 13.28 -8.04
CA ARG A 260 -18.05 12.44 -6.83
C ARG A 260 -17.87 13.24 -5.55
N LEU A 261 -17.09 14.33 -5.58
CA LEU A 261 -16.95 15.26 -4.45
C LEU A 261 -18.26 16.01 -4.18
N ASN A 262 -18.95 16.46 -5.23
CA ASN A 262 -20.25 17.14 -5.13
C ASN A 262 -21.35 16.21 -4.61
N GLU A 263 -21.35 14.94 -5.02
CA GLU A 263 -22.28 13.91 -4.56
C GLU A 263 -21.98 13.40 -3.13
N GLY A 264 -20.88 13.84 -2.51
CA GLY A 264 -20.48 13.41 -1.17
C GLY A 264 -19.93 11.99 -1.10
N GLN A 265 -19.57 11.38 -2.24
CA GLN A 265 -18.95 10.06 -2.29
C GLN A 265 -17.48 10.07 -1.82
N LEU A 266 -16.85 11.26 -1.82
CA LEU A 266 -15.50 11.51 -1.32
C LEU A 266 -15.55 12.63 -0.29
N LYS A 267 -14.68 12.56 0.73
CA LYS A 267 -14.54 13.63 1.72
C LYS A 267 -13.96 14.89 1.06
N ARG A 268 -14.84 15.84 0.75
CA ARG A 268 -14.51 17.10 0.06
C ARG A 268 -13.82 18.15 0.95
N HIS A 269 -14.10 18.18 2.25
CA HIS A 269 -13.57 19.22 3.15
C HIS A 269 -12.04 19.17 3.29
N GLU A 270 -11.50 18.02 3.69
CA GLU A 270 -10.05 17.81 3.89
C GLU A 270 -9.27 18.02 2.57
N LEU A 271 -9.82 17.53 1.45
CA LEU A 271 -9.22 17.70 0.13
C LEU A 271 -9.14 19.18 -0.28
N LEU A 272 -10.24 19.93 -0.15
CA LEU A 272 -10.29 21.33 -0.54
C LEU A 272 -9.42 22.21 0.36
N GLN A 273 -9.33 21.90 1.66
CA GLN A 273 -8.38 22.58 2.55
C GLN A 273 -6.93 22.34 2.16
N SER A 274 -6.57 21.08 1.85
CA SER A 274 -5.22 20.74 1.39
C SER A 274 -4.83 21.54 0.14
N LEU A 275 -5.73 21.58 -0.86
CA LEU A 275 -5.53 22.36 -2.08
C LEU A 275 -5.48 23.88 -1.82
N ALA A 276 -6.36 24.41 -0.97
CA ALA A 276 -6.37 25.85 -0.68
C ALA A 276 -5.11 26.31 0.05
N LYS A 277 -4.55 25.47 0.93
CA LYS A 277 -3.31 25.75 1.65
C LYS A 277 -2.11 25.91 0.71
N GLU A 278 -1.97 25.03 -0.28
CA GLU A 278 -0.89 25.10 -1.27
C GLU A 278 -0.96 26.38 -2.13
N HIS A 279 -2.16 26.90 -2.37
CA HIS A 279 -2.39 28.11 -3.15
C HIS A 279 -2.62 29.38 -2.32
N GLY A 280 -2.40 29.33 -0.99
CA GLY A 280 -2.52 30.49 -0.11
C GLY A 280 -3.95 31.04 0.07
N GLN A 281 -4.97 30.21 -0.14
CA GLN A 281 -6.40 30.57 0.01
C GLN A 281 -7.04 29.91 1.24
N GLU A 282 -6.25 29.48 2.22
CA GLU A 282 -6.69 28.66 3.37
C GLU A 282 -7.81 29.34 4.19
N GLU A 283 -7.64 30.60 4.60
CA GLU A 283 -8.63 31.32 5.42
C GLU A 283 -9.98 31.48 4.70
N LYS A 284 -9.94 31.86 3.41
CA LYS A 284 -11.15 32.04 2.60
C LYS A 284 -11.85 30.70 2.35
N MET A 285 -11.07 29.65 2.07
CA MET A 285 -11.62 28.31 1.91
C MET A 285 -12.24 27.81 3.22
N GLN A 286 -11.59 28.02 4.36
CA GLN A 286 -12.12 27.61 5.66
C GLN A 286 -13.43 28.32 6.00
N SER A 287 -13.54 29.62 5.71
CA SER A 287 -14.78 30.38 5.87
C SER A 287 -15.90 29.92 4.93
N LEU A 288 -15.58 29.45 3.72
CA LEU A 288 -16.58 28.92 2.79
C LEU A 288 -17.03 27.52 3.22
N LEU A 289 -16.08 26.66 3.59
CA LEU A 289 -16.31 25.28 4.00
C LEU A 289 -17.00 25.13 5.36
N SER A 290 -17.09 26.19 6.17
CA SER A 290 -17.91 26.19 7.40
C SER A 290 -19.40 26.14 7.11
N HIS A 291 -19.81 26.48 5.88
CA HIS A 291 -21.17 26.34 5.38
C HIS A 291 -21.24 25.02 4.60
N ASP A 292 -22.18 24.13 4.91
CA ASP A 292 -22.26 22.80 4.26
C ASP A 292 -22.79 22.84 2.81
N ASN A 293 -23.15 24.02 2.32
CA ASN A 293 -23.86 24.21 1.05
C ASN A 293 -23.00 24.91 -0.01
N TYR A 294 -22.01 24.18 -0.55
CA TYR A 294 -21.16 24.64 -1.64
C TYR A 294 -21.13 23.65 -2.80
N HIS A 295 -20.75 24.18 -3.96
CA HIS A 295 -20.55 23.43 -5.20
C HIS A 295 -19.11 23.61 -5.69
N ILE A 296 -18.59 22.58 -6.34
CA ILE A 296 -17.26 22.57 -6.93
C ILE A 296 -17.43 22.48 -8.44
N ASP A 297 -16.80 23.40 -9.17
CA ASP A 297 -16.79 23.46 -10.62
C ASP A 297 -15.35 23.55 -11.14
N ILE A 298 -15.12 23.11 -12.38
CA ILE A 298 -13.83 23.26 -13.06
C ILE A 298 -14.00 24.09 -14.33
N ASN A 299 -13.22 25.14 -14.44
CA ASN A 299 -13.11 25.92 -15.68
C ASN A 299 -11.78 25.60 -16.37
N PHE A 300 -11.86 24.95 -17.53
CA PHE A 300 -10.70 24.67 -18.37
C PHE A 300 -10.49 25.83 -19.34
N LEU A 301 -9.51 26.70 -19.06
CA LEU A 301 -9.04 27.73 -19.99
C LEU A 301 -7.80 27.23 -20.73
N ASP A 302 -7.39 27.93 -21.79
CA ASP A 302 -6.27 27.49 -22.63
C ASP A 302 -4.90 27.66 -21.96
N GLU A 303 -4.75 28.61 -21.05
CA GLU A 303 -3.48 28.86 -20.33
C GLU A 303 -3.49 28.33 -18.88
N GLN A 304 -4.67 28.05 -18.34
CA GLN A 304 -4.84 27.67 -16.94
C GLN A 304 -6.11 26.85 -16.74
N THR A 305 -6.10 25.99 -15.73
CA THR A 305 -7.29 25.30 -15.26
C THR A 305 -7.62 25.85 -13.88
N THR A 306 -8.85 26.27 -13.64
CA THR A 306 -9.24 26.79 -12.31
C THR A 306 -10.31 25.92 -11.70
N LEU A 307 -10.03 25.42 -10.50
CA LEU A 307 -11.02 24.79 -9.64
C LEU A 307 -11.74 25.90 -8.86
N GLN A 308 -13.05 26.00 -9.03
CA GLN A 308 -13.88 27.01 -8.40
C GLN A 308 -14.79 26.34 -7.37
N VAL A 309 -14.75 26.83 -6.13
CA VAL A 309 -15.67 26.43 -5.07
C VAL A 309 -16.61 27.61 -4.81
N THR A 310 -17.91 27.39 -4.97
CA THR A 310 -18.97 28.41 -4.89
C THR A 310 -19.94 28.07 -3.77
N SER A 311 -20.17 29.02 -2.85
CA SER A 311 -21.28 28.91 -1.90
C SER A 311 -22.61 29.00 -2.65
N ARG A 312 -23.62 28.23 -2.22
CA ARG A 312 -25.00 28.32 -2.74
C ARG A 312 -25.87 29.30 -1.96
N GLU A 313 -25.28 30.10 -1.07
CA GLU A 313 -25.99 31.11 -0.29
C GLU A 313 -26.11 32.47 -1.01
N LEU A 314 -26.94 33.38 -0.46
CA LEU A 314 -27.30 34.68 -1.04
C LEU A 314 -26.10 35.61 -1.29
N ALA A 315 -25.06 35.51 -0.46
CA ALA A 315 -23.75 36.08 -0.74
C ALA A 315 -22.92 35.00 -1.44
N MET A 316 -22.90 35.02 -2.78
CA MET A 316 -22.15 34.08 -3.61
C MET A 316 -20.64 34.25 -3.40
N ASP A 317 -20.12 33.73 -2.28
CA ASP A 317 -18.70 33.66 -2.02
C ASP A 317 -18.07 32.57 -2.88
N THR A 318 -16.96 32.92 -3.53
CA THR A 318 -16.27 32.01 -4.46
C THR A 318 -14.78 31.99 -4.17
N VAL A 319 -14.22 30.79 -4.09
CA VAL A 319 -12.78 30.57 -3.98
C VAL A 319 -12.30 29.92 -5.27
N LYS A 320 -11.28 30.50 -5.89
CA LYS A 320 -10.68 29.99 -7.13
C LYS A 320 -9.26 29.52 -6.84
N VAL A 321 -9.01 28.26 -7.11
CA VAL A 321 -7.67 27.65 -7.07
C VAL A 321 -7.19 27.51 -8.50
N VAL A 322 -6.11 28.21 -8.82
CA VAL A 322 -5.59 28.34 -10.19
C VAL A 322 -4.42 27.39 -10.38
N PHE A 323 -4.55 26.49 -11.36
CA PHE A 323 -3.51 25.57 -11.80
C PHE A 323 -2.99 26.06 -13.15
N PRO A 324 -1.80 26.71 -13.20
CA PRO A 324 -1.20 27.06 -14.47
C PRO A 324 -0.94 25.78 -15.26
N GLN A 325 -1.37 25.73 -16.53
CA GLN A 325 -0.99 24.62 -17.39
C GLN A 325 0.52 24.74 -17.62
N ALA A 326 1.25 23.66 -17.39
CA ALA A 326 2.69 23.68 -17.60
C ALA A 326 2.96 24.12 -19.05
N ASN A 327 3.73 25.19 -19.23
CA ASN A 327 3.94 25.78 -20.54
C ASN A 327 4.48 24.70 -21.48
N LEU A 328 4.05 24.61 -22.74
CA LEU A 328 4.51 23.55 -23.67
C LEU A 328 6.05 23.47 -23.76
N ALA A 329 6.74 24.60 -23.55
CA ALA A 329 8.20 24.66 -23.40
C ALA A 329 8.71 24.03 -22.09
N THR A 330 8.03 24.26 -20.96
CA THR A 330 8.35 23.66 -19.66
C THR A 330 7.97 22.19 -19.60
N VAL A 331 6.87 21.76 -20.25
CA VAL A 331 6.48 20.34 -20.39
C VAL A 331 7.38 19.63 -21.38
N LYS A 332 7.81 20.27 -22.48
CA LYS A 332 8.84 19.68 -23.34
C LYS A 332 10.14 19.55 -22.58
N ARG A 333 10.57 20.57 -21.84
CA ARG A 333 11.80 20.51 -21.04
C ARG A 333 11.71 19.51 -19.89
N GLN A 334 10.57 19.45 -19.19
CA GLN A 334 10.32 18.52 -18.09
C GLN A 334 10.01 17.11 -18.59
N ALA A 335 9.40 16.92 -19.76
CA ALA A 335 9.26 15.61 -20.41
C ALA A 335 10.56 15.20 -21.11
N GLU A 336 11.42 16.12 -21.53
CA GLU A 336 12.80 15.83 -21.95
C GLU A 336 13.65 15.47 -20.72
N LEU A 337 13.41 16.07 -19.55
CA LEU A 337 14.06 15.71 -18.28
C LEU A 337 13.49 14.42 -17.65
N ASP A 338 12.17 14.18 -17.71
CA ASP A 338 11.44 13.05 -17.10
C ASP A 338 11.31 11.85 -18.06
N ALA A 339 11.36 12.08 -19.38
CA ALA A 339 11.47 11.03 -20.40
C ALA A 339 12.92 10.83 -20.87
N PHE A 340 13.89 11.57 -20.33
CA PHE A 340 15.24 11.03 -20.21
C PHE A 340 15.21 9.90 -19.17
N LYS A 341 14.66 8.76 -19.59
CA LYS A 341 15.26 7.51 -19.16
C LYS A 341 16.61 7.47 -19.85
N PRO A 342 17.72 7.56 -19.12
CA PRO A 342 19.00 7.33 -19.74
C PRO A 342 18.92 5.97 -20.44
N PRO A 343 19.40 5.86 -21.69
CA PRO A 343 19.46 4.56 -22.34
C PRO A 343 20.22 3.59 -21.44
N SER A 344 19.90 2.29 -21.53
CA SER A 344 20.70 1.21 -20.93
C SER A 344 22.11 1.25 -21.53
N PHE A 345 22.98 2.12 -21.03
CA PHE A 345 24.26 2.40 -21.66
C PHE A 345 25.38 1.72 -20.88
N ARG A 346 25.76 0.54 -21.38
CA ARG A 346 26.98 -0.16 -20.96
C ARG A 346 28.15 0.44 -21.74
N TYR A 347 29.00 1.20 -21.05
CA TYR A 347 30.34 1.44 -21.58
C TYR A 347 31.00 0.09 -21.84
N LYS A 348 31.61 -0.11 -23.01
CA LYS A 348 32.34 -1.36 -23.27
C LYS A 348 33.70 -1.34 -22.56
N ASP A 349 34.30 -2.51 -22.36
CA ASP A 349 35.64 -2.65 -21.75
C ASP A 349 36.73 -1.88 -22.49
N ASP A 350 36.54 -1.66 -23.79
CA ASP A 350 37.43 -0.97 -24.72
C ASP A 350 37.00 0.46 -25.07
N GLU A 351 35.98 1.03 -24.42
CA GLU A 351 35.46 2.35 -24.79
C GLU A 351 36.38 3.51 -24.39
N ASN A 352 36.60 4.44 -25.32
CA ASN A 352 37.37 5.65 -25.09
C ASN A 352 36.55 6.69 -24.31
N MET A 353 36.57 6.56 -22.99
CA MET A 353 35.83 7.45 -22.09
C MET A 353 36.16 8.94 -22.24
N ALA A 354 37.37 9.30 -22.70
CA ALA A 354 37.71 10.71 -22.92
C ALA A 354 36.88 11.32 -24.05
N GLU A 355 36.73 10.59 -25.16
CA GLU A 355 35.92 11.01 -26.31
C GLU A 355 34.43 10.99 -25.97
N THR A 356 33.97 9.98 -25.24
CA THR A 356 32.58 9.91 -24.80
C THR A 356 32.21 11.08 -23.87
N ILE A 357 33.07 11.43 -22.91
CA ILE A 357 32.84 12.59 -22.03
C ILE A 357 32.84 13.90 -22.83
N SER A 358 33.76 14.08 -23.78
CA SER A 358 33.76 15.26 -24.65
C SER A 358 32.46 15.41 -25.43
N ARG A 359 31.94 14.33 -25.99
CA ARG A 359 30.64 14.33 -26.68
C ARG A 359 29.49 14.70 -25.75
N LEU A 360 29.44 14.12 -24.54
CA LEU A 360 28.38 14.42 -23.56
C LEU A 360 28.39 15.91 -23.13
N VAL A 361 29.57 16.53 -23.04
CA VAL A 361 29.70 17.97 -22.76
C VAL A 361 29.19 18.81 -23.93
N GLU A 362 29.49 18.44 -25.17
CA GLU A 362 29.02 19.13 -26.37
C GLU A 362 27.50 19.01 -26.57
N GLU A 363 26.92 17.86 -26.21
CA GLU A 363 25.48 17.58 -26.29
C GLU A 363 24.68 18.22 -25.14
N GLY A 364 25.36 18.73 -24.10
CA GLY A 364 24.71 19.30 -22.92
C GLY A 364 23.94 18.24 -22.11
N SER A 365 24.50 17.03 -22.02
CA SER A 365 23.86 15.89 -21.36
C SER A 365 23.57 16.15 -19.87
N PRO A 366 22.56 15.46 -19.29
CA PRO A 366 22.19 15.64 -17.89
C PRO A 366 23.36 15.36 -16.93
N ALA A 367 23.40 16.09 -15.82
CA ALA A 367 24.45 15.97 -14.82
C ALA A 367 24.56 14.53 -14.22
N GLN A 368 23.45 13.79 -14.21
CA GLN A 368 23.41 12.39 -13.79
C GLN A 368 24.23 11.47 -14.71
N GLU A 369 24.10 11.65 -16.03
CA GLU A 369 24.83 10.86 -17.03
C GLU A 369 26.32 11.22 -17.02
N MET A 370 26.63 12.51 -16.86
CA MET A 370 27.99 12.99 -16.64
C MET A 370 28.63 12.35 -15.41
N LEU A 371 27.89 12.24 -14.30
CA LEU A 371 28.38 11.59 -13.07
C LEU A 371 28.73 10.12 -13.31
N TRP A 372 27.90 9.37 -14.04
CA TRP A 372 28.19 7.96 -14.38
C TRP A 372 29.40 7.81 -15.28
N ALA A 373 29.54 8.66 -16.30
CA ALA A 373 30.69 8.68 -17.20
C ALA A 373 32.00 8.92 -16.44
N HIS A 374 32.03 9.96 -15.59
CA HIS A 374 33.19 10.27 -14.78
C HIS A 374 33.47 9.19 -13.72
N ALA A 375 32.43 8.55 -13.18
CA ALA A 375 32.58 7.45 -12.22
C ALA A 375 33.21 6.19 -12.85
N TRP A 376 32.80 5.85 -14.08
CA TRP A 376 33.36 4.75 -14.85
C TRP A 376 34.81 5.02 -15.28
N ALA A 377 35.07 6.24 -15.75
CA ALA A 377 36.41 6.69 -16.16
C ALA A 377 37.39 6.77 -14.98
N GLY A 378 36.91 7.00 -13.76
CA GLY A 378 37.73 7.20 -12.57
C GLY A 378 38.15 8.66 -12.35
N ASN A 379 37.40 9.61 -12.90
CA ASN A 379 37.72 11.05 -12.86
C ASN A 379 37.26 11.68 -11.54
N SER A 380 37.96 11.38 -10.44
CA SER A 380 37.57 11.77 -9.08
C SER A 380 37.33 13.28 -8.89
N ASP A 381 38.12 14.14 -9.53
CA ASP A 381 37.96 15.61 -9.42
C ASP A 381 36.66 16.10 -10.07
N ALA A 382 36.30 15.55 -11.23
CA ALA A 382 35.06 15.88 -11.92
C ALA A 382 33.84 15.32 -11.17
N VAL A 383 33.95 14.12 -10.59
CA VAL A 383 32.92 13.57 -9.70
C VAL A 383 32.70 14.50 -8.52
N ARG A 384 33.75 14.98 -7.87
CA ARG A 384 33.64 15.94 -6.75
C ARG A 384 32.88 17.21 -7.15
N GLN A 385 33.25 17.81 -8.28
CA GLN A 385 32.61 19.03 -8.78
C GLN A 385 31.12 18.80 -9.08
N LEU A 386 30.77 17.65 -9.68
CA LEU A 386 29.37 17.30 -9.96
C LEU A 386 28.56 17.12 -8.68
N LEU A 387 29.13 16.50 -7.65
CA LEU A 387 28.47 16.35 -6.35
C LEU A 387 28.23 17.69 -5.66
N GLU A 388 29.17 18.65 -5.78
CA GLU A 388 29.01 20.01 -5.25
C GLU A 388 27.84 20.78 -5.92
N THR A 389 27.43 20.38 -7.13
CA THR A 389 26.27 20.98 -7.83
C THR A 389 24.91 20.41 -7.40
N GLY A 390 24.88 19.45 -6.46
CA GLY A 390 23.65 18.87 -5.93
C GLY A 390 23.05 17.75 -6.78
N VAL A 391 23.86 17.10 -7.61
CA VAL A 391 23.45 15.91 -8.38
C VAL A 391 23.12 14.77 -7.43
N ASP A 392 22.02 14.06 -7.69
CA ASP A 392 21.60 12.92 -6.88
C ASP A 392 22.60 11.75 -7.00
N VAL A 393 23.33 11.49 -5.92
CA VAL A 393 24.33 10.42 -5.84
C VAL A 393 23.69 9.03 -6.00
N SER A 394 22.41 8.91 -5.63
CA SER A 394 21.64 7.67 -5.65
C SER A 394 20.89 7.42 -6.96
N GLY A 395 20.88 8.40 -7.88
CA GLY A 395 20.18 8.28 -9.15
C GLY A 395 20.76 7.13 -9.98
N ALA A 396 19.88 6.20 -10.34
CA ALA A 396 20.19 4.96 -11.03
C ALA A 396 19.64 4.92 -12.46
N ASP A 397 20.26 4.12 -13.32
CA ASP A 397 19.78 3.81 -14.67
C ASP A 397 18.54 2.88 -14.65
N ASP A 398 18.08 2.46 -15.82
CA ASP A 398 16.94 1.56 -16.00
C ASP A 398 17.19 0.10 -15.57
N GLU A 399 18.45 -0.29 -15.38
CA GLU A 399 18.89 -1.55 -14.76
C GLU A 399 19.08 -1.44 -13.23
N GLY A 400 18.94 -0.24 -12.66
CA GLY A 400 19.13 0.03 -11.23
C GLY A 400 20.59 0.32 -10.82
N ASN A 401 21.48 0.56 -11.77
CA ASN A 401 22.88 0.90 -11.52
C ASN A 401 23.05 2.42 -11.30
N ALA A 402 23.45 2.79 -10.09
CA ALA A 402 23.96 4.13 -9.76
C ALA A 402 25.47 4.29 -10.04
N ALA A 403 25.99 5.53 -9.91
CA ALA A 403 27.40 5.90 -10.08
C ALA A 403 28.39 4.96 -9.35
N ILE A 404 28.01 4.49 -8.15
CA ILE A 404 28.84 3.59 -7.34
C ILE A 404 29.02 2.21 -7.98
N HIS A 405 28.00 1.69 -8.66
CA HIS A 405 28.08 0.40 -9.35
C HIS A 405 29.04 0.47 -10.54
N PHE A 406 29.00 1.58 -11.29
CA PHE A 406 29.92 1.85 -12.39
C PHE A 406 31.37 1.98 -11.91
N ALA A 407 31.61 2.74 -10.83
CA ALA A 407 32.94 2.89 -10.25
C ALA A 407 33.47 1.55 -9.68
N ALA A 408 32.61 0.78 -9.01
CA ALA A 408 32.98 -0.53 -8.45
C ALA A 408 33.30 -1.56 -9.54
N ALA A 409 32.51 -1.61 -10.61
CA ALA A 409 32.74 -2.51 -11.75
C ALA A 409 34.11 -2.29 -12.41
N ARG A 410 34.63 -1.05 -12.37
CA ARG A 410 35.94 -0.67 -12.93
C ARG A 410 37.04 -0.52 -11.88
N GLY A 411 36.79 -0.88 -10.63
CA GLY A 411 37.77 -0.80 -9.54
C GLY A 411 38.28 0.62 -9.25
N ARG A 412 37.45 1.65 -9.51
CA ARG A 412 37.80 3.08 -9.29
C ARG A 412 37.66 3.43 -7.80
N LEU A 413 38.62 2.96 -7.01
CA LEU A 413 38.56 3.03 -5.54
C LEU A 413 38.34 4.46 -4.99
N ASP A 414 39.03 5.44 -5.57
CA ASP A 414 38.95 6.84 -5.10
C ASP A 414 37.56 7.43 -5.34
N VAL A 415 36.94 7.11 -6.49
CA VAL A 415 35.56 7.50 -6.80
C VAL A 415 34.57 6.80 -5.87
N VAL A 416 34.74 5.50 -5.60
CA VAL A 416 33.84 4.76 -4.70
C VAL A 416 33.85 5.36 -3.30
N LYS A 417 35.03 5.70 -2.76
CA LYS A 417 35.14 6.37 -1.47
C LYS A 417 34.41 7.71 -1.47
N LEU A 418 34.64 8.51 -2.51
CA LEU A 418 34.05 9.84 -2.65
C LEU A 418 32.52 9.77 -2.72
N LEU A 419 31.97 8.80 -3.45
CA LEU A 419 30.52 8.58 -3.53
C LEU A 419 29.94 8.11 -2.18
N LEU A 420 30.61 7.19 -1.47
CA LEU A 420 30.16 6.70 -0.16
C LEU A 420 30.10 7.80 0.92
N GLU A 421 31.07 8.72 0.91
CA GLU A 421 31.11 9.87 1.82
C GLU A 421 29.92 10.82 1.62
N ASN A 422 29.34 10.85 0.41
CA ASN A 422 28.22 11.72 0.05
C ASN A 422 26.84 11.01 0.05
N VAL A 423 26.78 9.71 0.35
CA VAL A 423 25.52 8.94 0.49
C VAL A 423 25.01 8.89 1.95
N LEU A 424 25.85 9.24 2.93
CA LEU A 424 25.57 9.09 4.38
C LEU A 424 25.11 10.39 5.08
N ILE A 425 24.62 11.39 4.36
CA ILE A 425 24.17 12.67 4.94
C ILE A 425 22.69 12.90 4.66
#